data_AF-A0A952U1Q5-F1
#
_entry.id   AF-A0A952U1Q5-F1
#
_cell.length_a   1.000
_cell.length_b   1.000
_cell.length_c   1.000
_cell.angle_alpha   90.00
_cell.angle_beta   90.00
_cell.angle_gamma   90.00
#
_symmetry.space_group_name_H-M   'P 1'
#
loop_
_entity.id
_entity.type
_entity.pdbx_description
1 polymer ?
#
loop_
_entity_poly.entity_id
_entity_poly.type
_entity_poly.pdbx_seq_one_letter_code
_entity_poly.pdbx_strand_id
1 'polypeptide(L)'
;MAKFDSIFDKVKSAAGKVADQTNKAAKLGKLKMNVVTLNTEKNKHLQAIGLRVYTLLEENSAIDGNVLKEKIKDEMSSIERIDGKLRDIEEEIADLQTNTQHVDVDDVTDDEDEDEDEDEDEKQS
;
A
#
# COMPACT_ATOMS: atom_id res chain seq x y z
N MET A 1 -24.96 -3.26 -35.82
CA MET A 1 -24.86 -2.29 -34.70
C MET A 1 -24.47 -2.95 -33.37
N ALA A 2 -24.95 -4.14 -33.01
CA ALA A 2 -24.66 -4.79 -31.72
C ALA A 2 -23.18 -5.06 -31.37
N LYS A 3 -22.29 -5.28 -32.35
CA LYS A 3 -20.84 -5.48 -32.10
C LYS A 3 -20.12 -4.21 -31.61
N PHE A 4 -20.54 -3.01 -32.05
CA PHE A 4 -19.92 -1.74 -31.64
C PHE A 4 -20.28 -1.36 -30.20
N ASP A 5 -21.53 -1.60 -29.77
CA ASP A 5 -21.95 -1.38 -28.39
C ASP A 5 -21.20 -2.31 -27.42
N SER A 6 -20.97 -3.57 -27.80
CA SER A 6 -20.19 -4.54 -27.00
C SER A 6 -18.72 -4.11 -26.81
N ILE A 7 -18.07 -3.54 -27.84
CA ILE A 7 -16.70 -3.02 -27.75
C ILE A 7 -16.66 -1.75 -26.88
N PHE A 8 -17.63 -0.84 -27.03
CA PHE A 8 -17.69 0.39 -26.24
C PHE A 8 -17.94 0.10 -24.75
N ASP A 9 -18.82 -0.86 -24.43
CA ASP A 9 -19.07 -1.30 -23.06
C ASP A 9 -17.85 -2.00 -22.45
N LYS A 10 -17.11 -2.80 -23.23
CA LYS A 10 -15.83 -3.38 -22.81
C LYS A 10 -14.79 -2.31 -22.50
N VAL A 11 -14.59 -1.33 -23.39
CA VAL A 11 -13.66 -0.21 -23.16
C VAL A 11 -14.06 0.62 -21.94
N LYS A 12 -15.37 0.89 -21.77
CA LYS A 12 -15.89 1.62 -20.61
C LYS A 12 -15.69 0.84 -19.31
N SER A 13 -15.89 -0.49 -19.33
CA SER A 13 -15.65 -1.34 -18.16
C SER A 13 -14.16 -1.46 -17.81
N ALA A 14 -13.29 -1.57 -18.81
CA ALA A 14 -11.84 -1.56 -18.63
C ALA A 14 -11.34 -0.22 -18.08
N ALA A 15 -11.83 0.90 -18.63
CA ALA A 15 -11.52 2.23 -18.13
C ALA A 15 -12.00 2.44 -16.68
N GLY A 16 -13.19 1.94 -16.34
CA GLY A 16 -13.69 1.94 -14.96
C GLY A 16 -12.80 1.15 -14.00
N LYS A 17 -12.38 -0.06 -14.40
CA LYS A 17 -11.45 -0.90 -13.61
C LYS A 17 -10.09 -0.23 -13.41
N VAL A 18 -9.53 0.40 -14.45
CA VAL A 18 -8.24 1.13 -14.36
C VAL A 18 -8.35 2.36 -13.46
N ALA A 19 -9.46 3.10 -13.53
CA ALA A 19 -9.70 4.24 -12.65
C ALA A 19 -9.82 3.81 -11.18
N ASP A 20 -10.53 2.72 -10.90
CA ASP A 20 -10.68 2.16 -9.56
C ASP A 20 -9.35 1.64 -9.01
N GLN A 21 -8.54 0.96 -9.84
CA GLN A 21 -7.21 0.51 -9.47
C GLN A 21 -6.27 1.69 -9.18
N THR A 22 -6.33 2.76 -9.97
CA THR A 22 -5.51 3.96 -9.77
C THR A 22 -5.87 4.67 -8.47
N ASN A 23 -7.16 4.85 -8.18
CA ASN A 23 -7.63 5.44 -6.92
C ASN A 23 -7.20 4.62 -5.70
N LYS A 24 -7.31 3.29 -5.78
CA LYS A 24 -6.84 2.37 -4.73
C LYS A 24 -5.33 2.43 -4.55
N ALA A 25 -4.56 2.43 -5.65
CA ALA A 25 -3.10 2.55 -5.61
C ALA A 25 -2.65 3.88 -4.98
N ALA A 26 -3.33 4.99 -5.31
CA ALA A 26 -3.07 6.28 -4.69
C ALA A 26 -3.38 6.26 -3.18
N LYS A 27 -4.48 5.63 -2.76
CA LYS A 27 -4.83 5.48 -1.34
C LYS A 27 -3.79 4.64 -0.60
N LEU A 28 -3.40 3.49 -1.17
CA LEU A 28 -2.36 2.61 -0.63
C LEU A 28 -1.01 3.34 -0.51
N GLY A 29 -0.63 4.13 -1.52
CA GLY A 29 0.58 4.95 -1.50
C GLY A 29 0.57 5.97 -0.34
N LYS A 30 -0.55 6.65 -0.11
CA LYS A 30 -0.72 7.57 1.02
C LYS A 30 -0.59 6.86 2.37
N LEU A 31 -1.24 5.71 2.54
CA LEU A 31 -1.16 4.93 3.78
C LEU A 31 0.27 4.46 4.06
N LYS A 32 0.98 3.94 3.04
CA LYS A 32 2.40 3.55 3.18
C LYS A 32 3.30 4.74 3.54
N MET A 33 3.06 5.92 2.95
CA MET A 33 3.79 7.13 3.29
C MET A 33 3.53 7.58 4.75
N ASN A 34 2.29 7.42 5.23
CA ASN A 34 1.96 7.67 6.63
C ASN A 34 2.71 6.71 7.57
N VAL A 35 2.79 5.41 7.23
CA VAL A 35 3.58 4.41 7.98
C VAL A 35 5.05 4.83 8.10
N VAL A 36 5.68 5.24 6.99
CA VAL A 36 7.08 5.69 6.99
C VAL A 36 7.26 6.94 7.87
N THR A 37 6.33 7.88 7.79
CA THR A 37 6.36 9.12 8.57
C THR A 37 6.24 8.84 10.07
N LEU A 38 5.27 8.03 10.46
CA LEU A 38 5.04 7.62 11.85
C LEU A 38 6.22 6.81 12.40
N ASN A 39 6.79 5.90 11.62
CA ASN A 39 8.00 5.18 12.03
C ASN A 39 9.21 6.11 12.24
N THR A 40 9.35 7.13 11.40
CA THR A 40 10.40 8.14 11.57
C THR A 40 10.19 8.93 12.87
N GLU A 41 8.96 9.30 13.18
CA GLU A 41 8.61 9.99 14.44
C GLU A 41 8.86 9.09 15.66
N LYS A 42 8.42 7.83 15.63
CA LYS A 42 8.71 6.83 16.66
C LYS A 42 10.20 6.70 16.94
N ASN A 43 11.01 6.62 15.88
CA ASN A 43 12.47 6.52 16.02
C ASN A 43 13.09 7.76 16.67
N LYS A 44 12.56 8.97 16.41
CA LYS A 44 13.01 10.18 17.10
C LYS A 44 12.71 10.14 18.59
N HIS A 45 11.52 9.68 18.98
CA HIS A 45 11.16 9.51 20.40
C HIS A 45 12.06 8.49 21.10
N LEU A 46 12.36 7.36 20.44
CA LEU A 46 13.28 6.35 20.96
C LEU A 46 14.71 6.90 21.16
N GLN A 47 15.22 7.66 20.19
CA GLN A 47 16.52 8.33 20.31
C GLN A 47 16.53 9.35 21.45
N ALA A 48 15.44 10.11 21.63
CA ALA A 48 15.29 11.07 22.72
C ALA A 48 15.30 10.38 24.09
N ILE A 49 14.63 9.23 24.23
CA ILE A 49 14.70 8.40 25.45
C ILE A 49 16.15 7.98 25.71
N GLY A 50 16.85 7.43 24.71
CA GLY A 50 18.24 7.00 24.86
C GLY A 50 19.16 8.11 25.33
N LEU A 51 19.05 9.30 24.74
CA LEU A 51 19.81 10.48 25.15
C LEU A 51 19.52 10.87 26.60
N ARG A 52 18.23 10.90 26.99
CA ARG A 52 17.84 11.27 28.36
C ARG A 52 18.30 10.26 29.41
N VAL A 53 18.29 8.97 29.08
CA VAL A 53 18.83 7.92 29.95
C VAL A 53 20.35 8.06 30.08
N TYR A 54 21.05 8.35 28.97
CA TYR A 54 22.48 8.62 29.03
C TYR A 54 22.79 9.84 29.92
N THR A 55 22.06 10.94 29.76
CA THR A 55 22.18 12.12 30.63
C THR A 55 21.93 11.79 32.10
N LEU A 56 20.91 10.98 32.42
CA LEU A 56 20.67 10.52 33.78
C LEU A 56 21.86 9.78 34.40
N LEU A 57 22.56 8.97 33.59
CA LEU A 57 23.69 8.16 34.04
C LEU A 57 24.98 8.98 34.15
N GLU A 58 25.27 9.81 33.15
CA GLU A 58 26.51 10.59 33.05
C GLU A 58 26.48 11.82 33.96
N GLU A 59 25.35 12.54 34.01
CA GLU A 59 25.24 13.83 34.68
C GLU A 59 24.62 13.72 36.09
N ASN A 60 24.87 12.59 36.78
CA ASN A 60 24.25 12.08 38.01
C ASN A 60 24.18 13.07 39.22
N SER A 61 24.66 14.31 39.07
CA SER A 61 24.62 15.39 40.06
C SER A 61 24.34 16.80 39.49
N ALA A 62 24.19 16.98 38.17
CA ALA A 62 23.95 18.28 37.54
C ALA A 62 22.49 18.51 37.10
N ILE A 63 21.74 17.44 36.83
CA ILE A 63 20.34 17.53 36.37
C ILE A 63 19.40 16.80 37.34
N ASP A 64 18.23 17.39 37.60
CA ASP A 64 17.16 16.75 38.34
C ASP A 64 16.66 15.50 37.59
N GLY A 65 16.97 14.33 38.14
CA GLY A 65 16.59 13.05 37.56
C GLY A 65 15.07 12.82 37.52
N ASN A 66 14.27 13.52 38.32
CA ASN A 66 12.81 13.42 38.25
C ASN A 66 12.26 14.10 36.99
N VAL A 67 12.85 15.24 36.60
CA VAL A 67 12.47 15.93 35.35
C VAL A 67 12.79 15.06 34.14
N LEU A 68 13.93 14.38 34.12
CA LEU A 68 14.30 13.47 33.03
C LEU A 68 13.40 12.22 32.99
N LYS A 69 12.99 11.69 34.14
CA LYS A 69 12.03 10.56 34.22
C LYS A 69 10.66 10.91 33.65
N GLU A 70 10.08 12.04 34.05
CA GLU A 70 8.78 12.49 33.49
C GLU A 70 8.88 12.71 31.98
N LYS A 71 9.97 13.33 31.53
CA LYS A 71 10.26 13.47 30.11
C LYS A 71 10.36 12.12 29.39
N ILE A 72 11.01 11.10 29.95
CA ILE A 72 11.06 9.76 29.34
C ILE A 72 9.66 9.15 29.24
N LYS A 73 8.82 9.33 30.27
CA LYS A 73 7.44 8.84 30.30
C LYS A 73 6.57 9.50 29.23
N ASP A 74 6.75 10.80 28.97
CA ASP A 74 6.03 11.50 27.89
C ASP A 74 6.40 10.97 26.50
N GLU A 75 7.69 10.69 26.26
CA GLU A 75 8.15 10.08 25.00
C GLU A 75 7.57 8.67 24.84
N MET A 76 7.54 7.88 25.91
CA MET A 76 6.92 6.56 25.89
C MET A 76 5.42 6.64 25.55
N SER A 77 4.67 7.56 26.17
CA SER A 77 3.26 7.74 25.84
C SER A 77 3.06 8.16 24.37
N SER A 78 3.98 8.96 23.83
CA SER A 78 3.96 9.35 22.42
C SER A 78 4.19 8.14 21.50
N ILE A 79 5.14 7.26 21.84
CA ILE A 79 5.38 6.00 21.13
C ILE A 79 4.14 5.10 21.17
N GLU A 80 3.50 4.92 22.33
CA GLU A 80 2.29 4.09 22.46
C GLU A 80 1.16 4.58 21.56
N ARG A 81 0.97 5.91 21.46
CA ARG A 81 -0.03 6.51 20.55
C ARG A 81 0.32 6.29 19.09
N ILE A 82 1.61 6.40 18.73
CA ILE A 82 2.09 6.14 17.37
C ILE A 82 1.87 4.66 17.01
N ASP A 83 2.16 3.75 17.94
CA ASP A 83 1.98 2.30 17.73
C ASP A 83 0.51 1.92 17.54
N GLY A 84 -0.41 2.58 18.25
CA GLY A 84 -1.85 2.46 17.99
C GLY A 84 -2.20 2.87 16.56
N LYS A 85 -1.76 4.06 16.12
CA LYS A 85 -2.02 4.55 14.76
C LYS A 85 -1.39 3.69 13.67
N LEU A 86 -0.18 3.15 13.91
CA LEU A 86 0.48 2.23 12.98
C LEU A 86 -0.34 0.96 12.80
N ARG A 87 -0.84 0.37 13.89
CA ARG A 87 -1.71 -0.80 13.82
C ARG A 87 -2.97 -0.54 12.99
N ASP A 88 -3.65 0.58 13.25
CA ASP A 88 -4.87 0.94 12.52
C ASP A 88 -4.60 1.12 11.01
N ILE A 89 -3.48 1.76 10.65
CA ILE A 89 -3.09 1.96 9.24
C ILE A 89 -2.65 0.65 8.59
N GLU A 90 -1.95 -0.22 9.31
CA GLU A 90 -1.54 -1.54 8.82
C GLU A 90 -2.75 -2.45 8.56
N GLU A 91 -3.77 -2.39 9.42
CA GLU A 91 -5.07 -3.06 9.21
C GLU A 91 -5.77 -2.52 7.96
N GLU A 92 -5.84 -1.19 7.78
CA GLU A 92 -6.43 -0.58 6.58
C GLU A 92 -5.67 -0.97 5.29
N ILE A 93 -4.34 -1.08 5.35
CA ILE A 93 -3.52 -1.56 4.23
C ILE A 93 -3.85 -3.02 3.92
N ALA A 94 -3.91 -3.89 4.94
CA ALA A 94 -4.23 -5.30 4.78
C ALA A 94 -5.60 -5.48 4.11
N ASP A 95 -6.63 -4.79 4.60
CA ASP A 95 -7.97 -4.81 4.04
C ASP A 95 -8.00 -4.38 2.57
N LEU A 96 -7.27 -3.31 2.21
CA LEU A 96 -7.19 -2.85 0.82
C LEU A 96 -6.44 -3.84 -0.08
N GLN A 97 -5.45 -4.56 0.44
CA GLN A 97 -4.68 -5.54 -0.32
C GLN A 97 -5.46 -6.85 -0.54
N THR A 98 -6.17 -7.37 0.47
CA THR A 98 -7.00 -8.58 0.32
C THR A 98 -8.15 -8.34 -0.67
N ASN A 99 -8.72 -7.14 -0.68
CA ASN A 99 -9.73 -6.72 -1.68
C ASN A 99 -9.18 -6.51 -3.11
N THR A 100 -7.87 -6.70 -3.34
CA THR A 100 -7.22 -6.55 -4.65
C THR A 100 -6.93 -7.88 -5.34
N GLN A 101 -6.89 -8.99 -4.59
CA GLN A 101 -6.45 -10.30 -5.12
C GLN A 101 -7.49 -10.99 -6.05
N HIS A 102 -8.70 -10.42 -6.20
CA HIS A 102 -9.76 -10.89 -7.11
C HIS A 102 -9.93 -9.96 -8.32
N VAL A 103 -8.87 -9.75 -9.09
CA VAL A 103 -9.01 -9.22 -10.45
C VAL A 103 -8.33 -10.22 -11.38
N ASP A 104 -9.10 -11.24 -11.79
CA ASP A 104 -8.79 -12.01 -12.98
C ASP A 104 -8.72 -11.02 -14.14
N VAL A 105 -7.50 -10.73 -14.56
CA VAL A 105 -7.24 -10.13 -15.86
C VAL A 105 -7.49 -11.26 -16.84
N ASP A 106 -8.71 -11.34 -17.36
CA ASP A 106 -8.97 -12.11 -18.57
C ASP A 106 -7.98 -11.60 -19.61
N ASP A 107 -7.05 -12.49 -19.97
CA ASP A 107 -6.01 -12.30 -20.96
C ASP A 107 -6.69 -11.89 -22.27
N VAL A 108 -6.44 -10.66 -22.75
CA VAL A 108 -7.05 -10.15 -24.00
C VAL A 108 -6.17 -10.50 -25.20
N THR A 109 -5.38 -11.58 -25.09
CA THR A 109 -4.45 -12.00 -26.14
C THR A 109 -4.54 -13.48 -26.54
N ASP A 110 -5.46 -14.27 -25.98
CA ASP A 110 -5.63 -15.66 -26.41
C ASP A 110 -6.92 -15.84 -27.26
N ASP A 111 -6.67 -16.37 -28.45
CA ASP A 111 -7.54 -17.07 -29.40
C ASP A 111 -8.49 -16.25 -30.31
N GLU A 112 -8.14 -16.20 -31.59
CA GLU A 112 -8.83 -16.97 -32.66
C GLU A 112 -8.27 -16.54 -34.04
N ASP A 113 -7.18 -17.18 -34.50
CA ASP A 113 -6.81 -17.29 -35.92
C ASP A 113 -6.57 -18.79 -36.22
N GLU A 114 -7.59 -19.62 -36.00
CA GLU A 114 -7.73 -20.93 -36.65
C GLU A 114 -8.77 -20.76 -37.77
N ASP A 115 -8.30 -20.43 -38.97
CA ASP A 115 -9.04 -20.71 -40.20
C ASP A 115 -8.20 -21.69 -41.03
N GLU A 116 -8.61 -22.95 -40.95
CA GLU A 116 -8.23 -24.04 -41.84
C GLU A 116 -8.72 -23.73 -43.26
N ASP A 117 -7.82 -23.41 -44.18
CA ASP A 117 -8.12 -23.46 -45.62
C ASP A 117 -7.61 -24.81 -46.18
N GLU A 118 -8.44 -25.85 -46.01
CA GLU A 118 -8.50 -26.97 -46.94
C GLU A 118 -9.24 -26.50 -48.20
N ASP A 119 -8.54 -26.36 -49.32
CA ASP A 119 -9.19 -26.43 -50.64
C ASP A 119 -8.31 -27.25 -51.60
N GLU A 120 -8.79 -28.47 -51.84
CA GLU A 120 -8.42 -29.32 -52.96
C GLU A 120 -8.76 -28.63 -54.29
N ASP A 121 -7.81 -28.58 -55.23
CA ASP A 121 -8.16 -28.45 -56.65
C ASP A 121 -7.18 -29.26 -57.51
N GLU A 122 -7.45 -30.56 -57.59
CA GLU A 122 -7.17 -31.33 -58.80
C GLU A 122 -8.13 -30.86 -59.91
N LYS A 123 -7.58 -30.27 -60.99
CA LYS A 123 -8.04 -30.59 -62.35
C LYS A 123 -7.02 -30.26 -63.43
N GLN A 124 -6.74 -31.34 -64.17
CA GLN A 124 -6.01 -31.48 -65.42
C GLN A 124 -6.41 -30.45 -66.48
N SER A 125 -5.44 -29.95 -67.25
CA SER A 125 -5.30 -30.33 -68.68
C SER A 125 -3.98 -29.87 -69.29
#